data_AF-A0A7J7H6H0-F1
#
_entry.id   AF-A0A7J7H6H0-F1
#
_cell.length_a   1.000
_cell.length_b   1.000
_cell.length_c   1.000
_cell.angle_alpha   90.00
_cell.angle_beta   90.00
_cell.angle_gamma   90.00
#
_symmetry.space_group_name_H-M   'P 1'
#
loop_
_entity.id
_entity.type
_entity.pdbx_description
1 polymer ?
#
loop_
_entity_poly.entity_id
_entity_poly.type
_entity_poly.pdbx_seq_one_letter_code
_entity_poly.pdbx_strand_id
1 'polypeptide(L)'
;MLLSQVIHYTLPESLEEYVQEIGRAGLDGRLSYCHLFFDDSTYFKIRSLTYSDGVDEYAVSRFLSEVFTNELDSHGKICSLVKEPASRKFDMKEEVMLTILTHLELGEVQYLRLLPQTNVTCTINFHQVGCKLIKNHVRLLFLWLHSGLSKGGYSNLY
;
A
#
# COMPACT_ATOMS: atom_id res chain seq x y z
N MET A 1 19.64 -19.69 25.59
CA MET A 1 20.46 -20.28 24.51
C MET A 1 21.48 -19.22 24.13
N LEU A 2 22.75 -19.44 24.44
CA LEU A 2 23.82 -18.48 24.15
C LEU A 2 24.54 -18.96 22.90
N LEU A 3 24.66 -18.11 21.89
CA LEU A 3 25.29 -18.47 20.62
C LEU A 3 26.81 -18.25 20.74
N SER A 4 27.59 -19.26 20.39
CA SER A 4 29.06 -19.17 20.33
C SER A 4 29.56 -18.77 18.94
N GLN A 5 28.69 -18.85 17.92
CA GLN A 5 29.01 -18.59 16.53
C GLN A 5 27.80 -18.03 15.78
N VAL A 6 28.08 -17.12 14.85
CA VAL A 6 27.10 -16.60 13.86
C VAL A 6 27.73 -16.77 12.47
N ILE A 7 26.96 -17.34 11.54
CA ILE A 7 27.43 -17.58 10.17
C ILE A 7 26.39 -17.02 9.22
N HIS A 8 26.78 -15.98 8.48
CA HIS A 8 25.99 -15.37 7.43
C HIS A 8 26.40 -15.96 6.08
N TYR A 9 25.50 -16.76 5.48
CA TYR A 9 25.66 -17.29 4.13
C TYR A 9 25.29 -16.29 3.04
N THR A 10 24.56 -15.24 3.41
CA THR A 10 24.12 -14.16 2.54
C THR A 10 24.44 -12.83 3.22
N LEU A 11 24.66 -11.79 2.43
CA LEU A 11 24.74 -10.43 2.93
C LEU A 11 23.46 -10.02 3.66
N PRO A 12 23.56 -9.51 4.91
CA PRO A 12 22.44 -8.86 5.58
C PRO A 12 21.92 -7.66 4.78
N GLU A 13 20.63 -7.37 4.90
CA GLU A 13 19.98 -6.28 4.15
C GLU A 13 20.42 -4.91 4.65
N SER A 14 20.84 -4.82 5.92
CA SER A 14 21.35 -3.59 6.52
C SER A 14 22.46 -3.86 7.53
N LEU A 15 23.21 -2.81 7.85
CA LEU A 15 24.18 -2.84 8.94
C LEU A 15 23.50 -3.08 10.30
N GLU A 16 22.30 -2.54 10.50
CA GLU A 16 21.55 -2.72 11.74
C GLU A 16 21.19 -4.19 11.96
N GLU A 17 20.67 -4.85 10.92
CA GLU A 17 20.36 -6.28 10.95
C GLU A 17 21.61 -7.10 11.28
N TYR A 18 22.72 -6.84 10.57
CA TYR A 18 23.99 -7.51 10.86
C TYR A 18 24.40 -7.38 12.33
N VAL A 19 24.35 -6.15 12.88
CA VAL A 19 24.72 -5.87 14.28
C VAL A 19 23.77 -6.57 15.25
N GLN A 20 22.47 -6.55 15.00
CA GLN A 20 21.48 -7.23 15.84
C GLN A 20 21.70 -8.75 15.86
N GLU A 21 22.09 -9.34 14.73
CA GLU A 21 22.33 -10.78 14.63
C GLU A 21 23.63 -11.21 15.32
N ILE A 22 24.76 -10.55 15.03
CA ILE A 22 26.03 -10.86 15.71
C ILE A 22 25.99 -10.52 17.20
N GLY A 23 25.18 -9.52 17.59
CA GLY A 23 24.97 -9.11 18.98
C GLY A 23 24.26 -10.16 19.84
N ARG A 24 23.73 -11.23 19.25
CA ARG A 24 23.16 -12.38 19.98
C ARG A 24 24.23 -13.35 20.49
N ALA A 25 25.45 -13.28 19.96
CA ALA A 25 26.57 -14.11 20.39
C ALA A 25 27.39 -13.45 21.50
N GLY A 26 28.10 -14.26 22.29
CA GLY A 26 29.06 -13.75 23.28
C GLY A 26 28.47 -13.02 24.50
N LEU A 27 27.18 -13.17 24.76
CA LEU A 27 26.50 -12.56 25.93
C LEU A 27 27.03 -13.07 27.28
N ASP A 28 27.73 -14.20 27.29
CA ASP A 28 28.37 -14.80 28.47
C ASP A 28 29.81 -14.33 28.69
N GLY A 29 30.28 -13.35 27.90
CA GLY A 29 31.65 -12.84 27.97
C GLY A 29 32.70 -13.79 27.42
N ARG A 30 32.30 -14.93 26.82
CA ARG A 30 33.22 -15.85 26.15
C ARG A 30 33.43 -15.42 24.70
N LEU A 31 34.60 -15.74 24.19
CA LEU A 31 34.94 -15.49 22.79
C LEU A 31 33.91 -16.16 21.87
N SER A 32 33.36 -15.38 20.95
CA SER A 32 32.42 -15.84 19.92
C SER A 32 32.89 -15.40 18.54
N TYR A 33 32.57 -16.18 17.51
CA TYR A 33 33.04 -15.94 16.15
C TYR A 33 31.87 -15.61 15.22
N CYS A 34 32.04 -14.58 14.40
CA CYS A 34 31.04 -14.18 13.40
C CYS A 34 31.70 -14.23 12.01
N HIS A 35 31.15 -15.05 11.12
CA HIS A 35 31.66 -15.23 9.77
C HIS A 35 30.61 -14.76 8.75
N LEU A 36 31.04 -13.94 7.81
CA LEU A 36 30.23 -13.49 6.69
C LEU A 36 30.86 -13.97 5.39
N PHE A 37 30.10 -14.75 4.62
CA PHE A 37 30.50 -15.13 3.27
C PHE A 37 30.00 -14.06 2.30
N PHE A 38 30.96 -13.34 1.71
CA PHE A 38 30.68 -12.31 0.74
C PHE A 38 30.82 -12.86 -0.68
N ASP A 39 29.82 -12.60 -1.52
CA ASP A 39 29.79 -12.97 -2.92
C ASP A 39 29.28 -11.79 -3.76
N ASP A 40 30.07 -11.38 -4.76
CA ASP A 40 29.74 -10.24 -5.63
C ASP A 40 28.42 -10.47 -6.39
N SER A 41 28.16 -11.70 -6.85
CA SER A 41 26.95 -12.00 -7.61
C SER A 41 25.68 -11.80 -6.77
N THR A 42 25.75 -12.21 -5.51
CA THR A 42 24.71 -12.02 -4.51
C THR A 42 24.53 -10.55 -4.16
N TYR A 43 25.63 -9.80 -3.99
CA TYR A 43 25.59 -8.35 -3.76
C TYR A 43 24.85 -7.62 -4.89
N PHE A 44 25.20 -7.87 -6.15
CA PHE A 44 24.55 -7.23 -7.29
C PHE A 44 23.06 -7.59 -7.38
N LYS A 45 22.71 -8.86 -7.08
CA LYS A 45 21.33 -9.31 -7.07
C LYS A 45 20.49 -8.58 -6.00
N ILE A 46 20.98 -8.53 -4.75
CA ILE A 46 20.29 -7.83 -3.65
C ILE A 46 20.12 -6.35 -4.00
N ARG A 47 21.19 -5.71 -4.47
CA ARG A 47 21.14 -4.30 -4.89
C ARG A 47 20.11 -4.06 -5.99
N SER A 48 20.04 -4.93 -6.99
CA SER A 48 19.04 -4.82 -8.07
C SER A 48 17.62 -4.97 -7.55
N LEU A 49 17.39 -5.85 -6.57
CA LEU A 49 16.08 -6.04 -5.94
C LEU A 49 15.68 -4.82 -5.10
N THR A 50 16.62 -4.15 -4.44
CA THR A 50 16.32 -2.90 -3.71
C THR A 50 15.74 -1.82 -4.63
N TYR A 51 16.16 -1.78 -5.89
CA TYR A 51 15.63 -0.82 -6.88
C TYR A 51 14.38 -1.30 -7.61
N SER A 52 13.98 -2.56 -7.49
CA SER A 52 12.78 -3.07 -8.19
C SER A 52 11.48 -2.49 -7.64
N ASP A 53 11.51 -1.96 -6.42
CA ASP A 53 10.37 -1.35 -5.75
C ASP A 53 10.26 0.15 -6.01
N GLY A 54 11.14 0.71 -6.83
CA GLY A 54 11.07 2.10 -7.27
C GLY A 54 9.80 2.39 -8.06
N VAL A 55 9.21 3.55 -7.84
CA VAL A 55 7.96 3.96 -8.47
C VAL A 55 8.24 5.12 -9.41
N ASP A 56 7.66 5.06 -10.61
CA ASP A 56 7.82 6.11 -11.61
C ASP A 56 7.05 7.39 -11.25
N GLU A 57 7.63 8.55 -11.57
CA GLU A 57 7.05 9.87 -11.29
C GLU A 57 5.66 10.02 -11.95
N TYR A 58 5.51 9.47 -13.16
CA TYR A 58 4.24 9.48 -13.88
C TYR A 58 3.14 8.71 -13.13
N ALA A 59 3.46 7.54 -12.56
CA ALA A 59 2.51 6.75 -11.78
C ALA A 59 2.05 7.52 -10.53
N VAL A 60 2.99 8.16 -9.83
CA VAL A 60 2.68 9.03 -8.67
C VAL A 60 1.81 10.21 -9.08
N SER A 61 2.16 10.92 -10.15
CA SER A 61 1.38 12.08 -10.63
C SER A 61 -0.05 11.71 -11.01
N ARG A 62 -0.23 10.58 -11.71
CA ARG A 62 -1.54 10.02 -12.06
C ARG A 62 -2.35 9.62 -10.84
N PHE A 63 -1.70 9.00 -9.85
CA PHE A 63 -2.32 8.63 -8.59
C PHE A 63 -2.82 9.87 -7.81
N LEU A 64 -1.95 10.86 -7.64
CA LEU A 64 -2.30 12.11 -6.94
C LEU A 64 -3.41 12.88 -7.65
N SER A 65 -3.38 12.94 -8.98
CA SER A 65 -4.43 13.58 -9.77
C SER A 65 -5.80 12.94 -9.54
N GLU A 66 -5.87 11.61 -9.38
CA GLU A 66 -7.10 10.90 -9.04
C GLU A 66 -7.57 11.22 -7.62
N VAL A 67 -6.65 11.18 -6.65
CA VAL A 67 -6.93 11.46 -5.23
C VAL A 67 -7.48 12.88 -5.06
N PHE A 68 -6.91 13.85 -5.76
CA PHE A 68 -7.28 15.27 -5.69
C PHE A 68 -8.21 15.72 -6.82
N THR A 69 -8.93 14.81 -7.50
CA THR A 69 -9.76 15.18 -8.66
C THR A 69 -10.73 16.31 -8.31
N ASN A 70 -10.56 17.43 -9.02
CA ASN A 70 -11.28 18.70 -8.87
C ASN A 70 -12.77 18.55 -9.20
N GLU A 71 -13.59 18.44 -8.16
CA GLU A 71 -14.95 18.96 -8.20
C GLU A 71 -14.90 20.23 -7.35
N LEU A 72 -15.07 21.37 -8.01
CA LEU A 72 -15.03 22.70 -7.41
C LEU A 72 -15.94 22.76 -6.15
N ASP A 73 -15.45 23.41 -5.10
CA ASP A 73 -16.25 24.02 -4.02
C ASP A 73 -16.69 23.19 -2.80
N SER A 74 -16.03 22.07 -2.44
CA SER A 74 -16.36 21.37 -1.18
C SER A 74 -15.15 21.14 -0.28
N HIS A 75 -14.93 22.04 0.68
CA HIS A 75 -14.08 21.75 1.85
C HIS A 75 -14.59 20.47 2.55
N GLY A 76 -13.77 19.42 2.60
CA GLY A 76 -14.06 18.20 3.38
C GLY A 76 -14.66 17.00 2.62
N LYS A 77 -14.29 16.78 1.36
CA LYS A 77 -14.71 15.58 0.59
C LYS A 77 -14.08 14.30 1.16
N ILE A 78 -14.91 13.27 1.37
CA ILE A 78 -14.46 11.91 1.68
C ILE A 78 -14.26 11.16 0.35
N CYS A 79 -13.05 10.64 0.14
CA CYS A 79 -12.72 9.78 -0.99
C CYS A 79 -12.51 8.34 -0.49
N SER A 80 -13.01 7.36 -1.24
CA SER A 80 -12.71 5.95 -1.01
C SER A 80 -11.82 5.43 -2.13
N LEU A 81 -10.69 4.82 -1.75
CA LEU A 81 -9.79 4.13 -2.66
C LEU A 81 -9.79 2.64 -2.32
N VAL A 82 -10.16 1.79 -3.28
CA VAL A 82 -10.04 0.34 -3.14
C VAL A 82 -8.61 -0.05 -3.55
N LYS A 83 -7.90 -0.76 -2.67
CA LYS A 83 -6.45 -0.96 -2.79
C LYS A 83 -6.07 -1.81 -4.01
N GLU A 84 -6.70 -2.97 -4.20
CA GLU A 84 -6.33 -3.92 -5.24
C GLU A 84 -6.57 -3.36 -6.66
N PRO A 85 -7.74 -2.73 -6.97
CA PRO A 85 -7.95 -2.09 -8.26
C PRO A 85 -7.02 -0.89 -8.49
N ALA A 86 -6.77 -0.08 -7.45
CA ALA A 86 -5.85 1.05 -7.55
C ALA A 86 -4.41 0.59 -7.80
N SER A 87 -3.95 -0.45 -7.10
CA SER A 87 -2.62 -1.03 -7.26
C SER A 87 -2.40 -1.48 -8.70
N ARG A 88 -3.37 -2.18 -9.30
CA ARG A 88 -3.31 -2.58 -10.70
C ARG A 88 -3.41 -1.41 -11.67
N LYS A 89 -4.21 -0.38 -11.35
CA LYS A 89 -4.42 0.80 -12.20
C LYS A 89 -3.16 1.67 -12.29
N PHE A 90 -2.45 1.84 -11.17
CA PHE A 90 -1.29 2.71 -11.07
C PHE A 90 0.04 1.98 -11.13
N ASP A 91 0.03 0.64 -11.19
CA ASP A 91 1.22 -0.21 -11.14
C ASP A 91 2.10 0.07 -9.91
N MET A 92 1.43 0.21 -8.75
CA MET A 92 2.06 0.55 -7.48
C MET A 92 1.63 -0.44 -6.40
N LYS A 93 2.57 -0.90 -5.57
CA LYS A 93 2.23 -1.71 -4.40
C LYS A 93 1.32 -0.92 -3.47
N GLU A 94 0.42 -1.61 -2.76
CA GLU A 94 -0.50 -0.97 -1.82
C GLU A 94 0.23 -0.18 -0.72
N GLU A 95 1.36 -0.73 -0.26
CA GLU A 95 2.24 -0.13 0.74
C GLU A 95 2.84 1.20 0.26
N VAL A 96 3.21 1.29 -1.03
CA VAL A 96 3.73 2.53 -1.64
C VAL A 96 2.64 3.59 -1.66
N MET A 97 1.43 3.24 -2.15
CA MET A 97 0.32 4.19 -2.18
C MET A 97 -0.01 4.70 -0.77
N LEU A 98 -0.06 3.80 0.22
CA LEU A 98 -0.27 4.16 1.61
C LEU A 98 0.84 5.07 2.16
N THR A 99 2.09 4.78 1.80
CA THR A 99 3.26 5.60 2.19
C THR A 99 3.12 7.03 1.66
N ILE A 100 2.74 7.19 0.38
CA ILE A 100 2.51 8.51 -0.23
C ILE A 100 1.39 9.25 0.50
N LEU A 101 0.24 8.60 0.73
CA LEU A 101 -0.87 9.23 1.43
C LEU A 101 -0.51 9.63 2.88
N THR A 102 0.27 8.79 3.56
CA THR A 102 0.75 9.06 4.93
C THR A 102 1.70 10.27 4.94
N HIS A 103 2.58 10.39 3.94
CA HIS A 103 3.44 11.57 3.80
C HIS A 103 2.63 12.86 3.57
N LEU A 104 1.53 12.79 2.83
CA LEU A 104 0.63 13.93 2.61
C LEU A 104 -0.19 14.32 3.86
N GLU A 105 -0.37 13.40 4.80
CA GLU A 105 -1.03 13.65 6.09
C GLU A 105 -0.06 14.21 7.14
N LEU A 106 1.15 13.67 7.23
CA LEU A 106 2.15 13.99 8.26
C LEU A 106 3.10 15.14 7.88
N GLY A 107 3.06 15.61 6.63
CA GLY A 107 3.90 16.72 6.17
C GLY A 107 3.63 18.02 6.92
N GLU A 108 4.51 19.02 6.75
CA GLU A 108 4.35 20.35 7.35
C GLU A 108 2.99 20.99 7.05
N VAL A 109 2.47 20.69 5.85
CA VAL A 109 1.12 21.02 5.42
C VAL A 109 0.32 19.72 5.34
N GLN A 110 -0.77 19.63 6.10
CA GLN A 110 -1.68 18.50 6.03
C GLN A 110 -2.61 18.67 4.81
N TYR A 111 -2.32 17.94 3.72
CA TYR A 111 -3.12 17.99 2.50
C TYR A 111 -4.38 17.11 2.58
N LEU A 112 -4.33 16.06 3.39
CA LEU A 112 -5.43 15.11 3.57
C LEU A 112 -5.44 14.54 4.99
N ARG A 113 -6.54 13.87 5.34
CA ARG A 113 -6.66 13.06 6.56
C ARG A 113 -6.99 11.63 6.16
N LEU A 114 -6.17 10.67 6.58
CA LEU A 114 -6.45 9.26 6.34
C LEU A 114 -7.51 8.77 7.33
N LEU A 115 -8.57 8.18 6.78
CA LEU A 115 -9.60 7.52 7.59
C LEU A 115 -9.22 6.05 7.82
N PRO A 116 -9.72 5.39 8.88
CA PRO A 116 -9.45 3.99 9.14
C PRO A 116 -9.79 3.12 7.93
N GLN A 117 -8.90 2.17 7.63
CA GLN A 117 -9.13 1.22 6.54
C GLN A 117 -10.34 0.35 6.88
N THR A 118 -11.29 0.25 5.95
CA THR A 118 -12.49 -0.58 6.10
C THR A 118 -12.50 -1.67 5.04
N ASN A 119 -12.90 -2.89 5.43
CA ASN A 119 -12.98 -4.06 4.52
C ASN A 119 -14.42 -4.33 4.05
N VAL A 120 -15.30 -3.33 4.06
CA VAL A 120 -16.75 -3.55 3.89
C VAL A 120 -17.19 -3.11 2.49
N THR A 121 -17.36 -4.09 1.60
CA THR A 121 -18.09 -3.90 0.34
C THR A 121 -19.53 -4.36 0.53
N CYS A 122 -20.50 -3.43 0.45
CA CYS A 122 -21.91 -3.77 0.48
C CYS A 122 -22.47 -3.83 -0.96
N THR A 123 -22.74 -5.03 -1.46
CA THR A 123 -23.40 -5.23 -2.75
C THR A 123 -24.90 -5.40 -2.53
N ILE A 124 -25.69 -4.40 -2.93
CA ILE A 124 -27.15 -4.45 -2.82
C ILE A 124 -27.72 -4.86 -4.17
N ASN A 125 -28.13 -6.13 -4.27
CA ASN A 125 -28.77 -6.67 -5.47
C ASN A 125 -30.30 -6.54 -5.33
N PHE A 126 -30.94 -5.80 -6.23
CA PHE A 126 -32.39 -5.71 -6.29
C PHE A 126 -32.93 -6.74 -7.28
N HIS A 127 -33.74 -7.67 -6.80
CA HIS A 127 -34.46 -8.62 -7.65
C HIS A 127 -35.83 -8.02 -8.00
N GLN A 128 -36.11 -7.84 -9.30
CA GLN A 128 -37.42 -7.40 -9.84
C GLN A 128 -37.97 -6.02 -9.42
N VAL A 129 -37.13 -5.00 -9.20
CA VAL A 129 -37.61 -3.61 -9.04
C VAL A 129 -36.93 -2.67 -10.02
N GLY A 130 -37.72 -1.96 -10.84
CA GLY A 130 -37.21 -1.01 -11.82
C GLY A 130 -36.46 0.17 -11.19
N CYS A 131 -35.35 0.56 -11.82
CA CYS A 131 -34.41 1.62 -11.40
C CYS A 131 -35.02 2.99 -10.98
N LYS A 132 -36.29 3.25 -11.31
CA LYS A 132 -36.96 4.53 -11.03
C LYS A 132 -37.44 4.68 -9.56
N LEU A 133 -37.71 3.59 -8.84
CA LEU A 133 -38.24 3.65 -7.46
C LEU A 133 -37.15 3.89 -6.40
N ILE A 134 -35.91 3.47 -6.68
CA ILE A 134 -34.80 3.52 -5.71
C ILE A 134 -34.26 4.96 -5.53
N LYS A 135 -34.41 5.82 -6.55
CA LYS A 135 -33.94 7.23 -6.50
C LYS A 135 -34.60 8.06 -5.39
N ASN A 136 -35.83 7.75 -5.00
CA ASN A 136 -36.61 8.60 -4.08
C ASN A 136 -36.57 8.14 -2.62
N HIS A 137 -36.32 6.86 -2.33
CA HIS A 137 -36.48 6.34 -0.97
C HIS A 137 -35.18 6.16 -0.18
N VAL A 138 -34.02 6.18 -0.84
CA VAL A 138 -32.77 5.87 -0.14
C VAL A 138 -31.70 6.91 -0.43
N ARG A 139 -31.90 8.10 0.13
CA ARG A 139 -30.95 9.23 0.09
C ARG A 139 -29.57 8.84 0.63
N LEU A 140 -29.51 7.91 1.59
CA LEU A 140 -28.27 7.36 2.15
C LEU A 140 -27.53 6.43 1.18
N LEU A 141 -28.25 5.63 0.37
CA LEU A 141 -27.61 4.80 -0.66
C LEU A 141 -27.04 5.65 -1.78
N PHE A 142 -27.68 6.78 -2.12
CA PHE A 142 -27.20 7.66 -3.19
C PHE A 142 -25.86 8.32 -2.84
N LEU A 143 -25.67 8.73 -1.57
CA LEU A 143 -24.39 9.24 -1.05
C LEU A 143 -23.28 8.17 -1.09
N TRP A 144 -23.62 6.91 -0.78
CA TRP A 144 -22.67 5.80 -0.85
C TRP A 144 -22.35 5.36 -2.28
N LEU A 145 -23.36 5.30 -3.16
CA LEU A 145 -23.22 4.91 -4.57
C LEU A 145 -22.40 5.91 -5.39
N HIS A 146 -22.48 7.20 -5.10
CA HIS A 146 -21.66 8.22 -5.77
C HIS A 146 -20.17 8.11 -5.41
N SER A 147 -19.83 7.42 -4.32
CA SER A 147 -18.46 7.27 -3.84
C SER A 147 -17.72 6.08 -4.47
N GLY A 148 -18.42 5.14 -5.12
CA GLY A 148 -17.85 3.84 -5.49
C GLY A 148 -18.33 3.16 -6.77
N LEU A 149 -18.91 3.89 -7.74
CA LEU A 149 -19.35 3.25 -8.99
C LEU A 149 -18.30 3.31 -10.11
N SER A 150 -17.56 2.21 -10.24
CA SER A 150 -17.12 1.73 -11.56
C SER A 150 -18.36 1.29 -12.34
N LYS A 151 -18.59 1.91 -13.51
CA LYS A 151 -19.65 1.54 -14.44
C LYS A 151 -19.29 0.20 -15.12
N GLY A 152 -19.67 -0.91 -14.51
CA GLY A 152 -19.69 -2.22 -15.17
C GLY A 152 -20.85 -2.29 -16.16
N GLY A 153 -20.52 -2.31 -17.46
CA GLY A 153 -21.49 -2.43 -18.54
C GLY A 153 -22.22 -3.77 -18.52
N TYR A 154 -23.52 -3.73 -18.82
CA TYR A 154 -24.30 -4.91 -19.16
C TYR A 154 -23.84 -5.43 -20.53
N SER A 155 -23.03 -6.48 -20.57
CA SER A 155 -22.93 -7.33 -21.75
C SER A 155 -23.99 -8.42 -21.65
N ASN A 156 -25.00 -8.31 -22.52
CA ASN A 156 -25.96 -9.37 -22.81
C ASN A 156 -25.23 -10.68 -23.10
N LEU A 157 -25.63 -11.76 -22.43
CA LEU A 157 -25.50 -13.12 -22.93
C LEU A 157 -26.80 -13.84 -22.59
N TYR A 158 -27.47 -14.30 -23.65
CA TYR A 158 -28.43 -15.41 -23.60
C TYR A 158 -27.71 -16.70 -23.23
#